data_AF-A0A3B3BM62-F1
#
_entry.id   AF-A0A3B3BM62-F1
#
_cell.length_a   1.000
_cell.length_b   1.000
_cell.length_c   1.000
_cell.angle_alpha   90.00
_cell.angle_beta   90.00
_cell.angle_gamma   90.00
#
_symmetry.space_group_name_H-M   'P 1'
#
loop_
_entity.id
_entity.type
_entity.pdbx_description
1 polymer ?
#
loop_
_entity_poly.entity_id
_entity_poly.type
_entity_poly.pdbx_seq_one_letter_code
_entity_poly.pdbx_strand_id
1 'polypeptide(L)'
;PPSKPSKPVFQTFFDNEDYECRTPEEWLALGDVEGSPDRRPVPATALLPKHHQTPDENRPFVEYSWCLVGVLDFNEKKRQYLVQEVQDKDGNPILNPQQWKSPKHWIPRIRLCFHGEDPRVFVERVSFAQRFREDVENRILCDLSVDHMPLWGGNPRLSPETIEKIKKCANSAPGLRLDMWVIIKKHEKDLEQEVELEHARCMNKITFDFVVKSNPELFSSITLPQEDPKAAPDQGIMCCGLFVFESRGEFINSIQFNFCLCSPILQHSCLNRPV
;
A
#
# COMPACT_ATOMS: atom_id res chain seq x y z
N PRO A 1 4.24 -1.45 26.53
CA PRO A 1 5.60 -1.73 26.00
C PRO A 1 6.08 -0.60 25.08
N PRO A 2 7.31 -0.06 25.24
CA PRO A 2 7.80 0.93 24.30
C PRO A 2 7.90 0.29 22.92
N SER A 3 7.21 0.90 21.95
CA SER A 3 7.22 0.50 20.55
C SER A 3 8.67 0.35 20.08
N LYS A 4 9.04 -0.83 19.59
CA LYS A 4 10.34 -1.05 18.94
C LYS A 4 10.52 0.04 17.86
N PRO A 5 11.66 0.73 17.77
CA PRO A 5 11.87 1.74 16.75
C PRO A 5 11.72 1.08 15.37
N SER A 6 10.66 1.45 14.66
CA SER A 6 10.39 0.98 13.33
C SER A 6 11.52 1.45 12.41
N LYS A 7 12.07 0.54 11.60
CA LYS A 7 13.07 0.85 10.58
C LYS A 7 12.62 2.07 9.76
N PRO A 8 13.44 3.13 9.63
CA PRO A 8 13.11 4.28 8.77
C PRO A 8 13.26 3.98 7.27
N VAL A 9 13.67 2.76 6.92
CA VAL A 9 14.14 2.41 5.57
C VAL A 9 12.99 2.17 4.57
N PHE A 10 11.77 1.90 5.03
CA PHE A 10 10.63 1.57 4.13
C PHE A 10 9.57 2.67 4.02
N GLN A 11 9.78 3.85 4.61
CA GLN A 11 8.76 4.91 4.65
C GLN A 11 8.45 5.53 3.27
N THR A 12 9.37 5.44 2.30
CA THR A 12 9.22 6.14 1.02
C THR A 12 8.10 5.62 0.14
N PHE A 13 7.75 4.33 0.26
CA PHE A 13 6.68 3.71 -0.52
C PHE A 13 5.29 4.15 -0.05
N PHE A 14 5.17 4.50 1.23
CA PHE A 14 3.90 4.88 1.87
C PHE A 14 3.70 6.40 1.91
N ASP A 15 4.56 7.14 1.21
CA ASP A 15 4.51 8.59 1.16
C ASP A 15 3.30 9.07 0.34
N ASN A 16 2.62 10.13 0.80
CA ASN A 16 1.47 10.70 0.12
C ASN A 16 1.80 12.12 -0.36
N GLU A 17 1.80 12.31 -1.68
CA GLU A 17 2.06 13.58 -2.36
C GLU A 17 0.90 14.57 -2.30
N ASP A 18 -0.31 14.16 -1.94
CA ASP A 18 -1.47 15.07 -1.82
C ASP A 18 -1.26 16.12 -0.71
N TYR A 19 -0.32 15.87 0.21
CA TYR A 19 0.11 16.82 1.23
C TYR A 19 1.13 17.85 0.71
N GLU A 20 1.58 17.76 -0.54
CA GLU A 20 2.50 18.74 -1.12
C GLU A 20 1.81 20.06 -1.44
N CYS A 21 2.39 21.15 -0.94
CA CYS A 21 1.92 22.49 -1.25
C CYS A 21 2.61 23.11 -2.48
N ARG A 22 3.70 22.50 -2.96
CA ARG A 22 4.51 22.97 -4.10
C ARG A 22 5.19 21.81 -4.83
N THR A 23 5.46 21.98 -6.11
CA THR A 23 6.29 21.03 -6.88
C THR A 23 7.78 21.15 -6.50
N PRO A 24 8.60 20.14 -6.80
CA PRO A 24 10.05 20.22 -6.57
C PRO A 24 10.72 21.42 -7.25
N GLU A 25 10.26 21.78 -8.46
CA GLU A 25 10.77 22.92 -9.22
C GLU A 25 10.43 24.24 -8.52
N GLU A 26 9.20 24.39 -8.04
CA GLU A 26 8.75 25.56 -7.28
C GLU A 26 9.51 25.70 -5.97
N TRP A 27 9.79 24.59 -5.28
CA TRP A 27 10.63 24.61 -4.08
C TRP A 27 12.03 25.11 -4.39
N LEU A 28 12.67 24.58 -5.42
CA LEU A 28 14.03 24.98 -5.81
C LEU A 28 14.08 26.44 -6.29
N ALA A 29 13.05 26.93 -6.98
CA ALA A 29 12.96 28.31 -7.43
C ALA A 29 12.97 29.34 -6.28
N LEU A 30 12.60 28.96 -5.06
CA LEU A 30 12.74 29.84 -3.88
C LEU A 30 14.21 30.20 -3.57
N GLY A 31 15.16 29.44 -4.11
CA GLY A 31 16.58 29.73 -4.04
C GLY A 31 17.06 30.77 -5.04
N ASP A 32 16.25 31.15 -6.03
CA ASP A 32 16.62 32.11 -7.06
C ASP A 32 16.54 33.54 -6.52
N VAL A 33 17.65 34.27 -6.58
CA VAL A 33 17.74 35.66 -6.10
C VAL A 33 18.04 36.57 -7.28
N GLU A 34 17.24 37.62 -7.46
CA GLU A 34 17.45 38.62 -8.51
C GLU A 34 18.89 39.18 -8.47
N GLY A 35 19.61 39.07 -9.59
CA GLY A 35 20.97 39.56 -9.73
C GLY A 35 22.09 38.61 -9.27
N SER A 36 21.77 37.40 -8.81
CA SER A 36 22.76 36.33 -8.53
C SER A 36 22.83 35.33 -9.69
N PRO A 37 24.03 34.96 -10.19
CA PRO A 37 24.16 33.91 -11.19
C PRO A 37 23.92 32.50 -10.60
N ASP A 38 24.14 32.33 -9.29
CA ASP A 38 24.03 31.05 -8.61
C ASP A 38 22.76 30.98 -7.76
N ARG A 39 22.05 29.84 -7.85
CA ARG A 39 20.88 29.50 -7.03
C ARG A 39 21.31 29.22 -5.59
N ARG A 40 20.68 29.89 -4.64
CA ARG A 40 20.93 29.66 -3.21
C ARG A 40 20.26 28.35 -2.74
N PRO A 41 20.88 27.62 -1.81
CA PRO A 41 20.27 26.43 -1.23
C PRO A 41 19.00 26.79 -0.44
N VAL A 42 17.95 25.99 -0.61
CA VAL A 42 16.67 26.22 0.08
C VAL A 42 16.76 25.67 1.50
N PRO A 43 16.46 26.44 2.54
CA PRO A 43 16.62 25.99 3.91
C PRO A 43 15.59 24.92 4.26
N ALA A 44 16.04 23.81 4.87
CA ALA A 44 15.19 22.73 5.34
C ALA A 44 15.80 22.01 6.57
N THR A 45 15.02 21.14 7.20
CA THR A 45 15.46 20.17 8.20
C THR A 45 15.28 18.77 7.64
N ALA A 46 16.30 17.93 7.72
CA ALA A 46 16.25 16.59 7.15
C ALA A 46 16.70 15.51 8.13
N LEU A 47 16.09 14.34 8.03
CA LEU A 47 16.47 13.15 8.79
C LEU A 47 17.64 12.45 8.10
N LEU A 48 18.85 12.63 8.64
CA LEU A 48 20.10 12.10 8.11
C LEU A 48 20.70 11.04 9.04
N PRO A 49 21.48 10.08 8.50
CA PRO A 49 22.23 9.14 9.32
C PRO A 49 23.34 9.90 10.07
N LYS A 50 23.51 9.61 11.37
CA LYS A 50 24.64 10.17 12.14
C LYS A 50 25.95 9.64 11.55
N HIS A 51 26.81 10.54 11.09
CA HIS A 51 28.18 10.20 10.70
C HIS A 51 28.88 9.51 11.89
N HIS A 52 29.66 8.47 11.59
CA HIS A 52 30.47 7.65 12.52
C HIS A 52 29.94 6.29 13.01
N GLN A 53 28.86 5.74 12.46
CA GLN A 53 28.48 4.35 12.77
C GLN A 53 28.45 3.52 11.48
N THR A 54 29.59 2.93 11.12
CA THR A 54 29.55 1.69 10.33
C THR A 54 28.72 0.68 11.14
N PRO A 55 27.77 -0.04 10.53
CA PRO A 55 27.06 -1.10 11.24
C PRO A 55 28.09 -2.08 11.82
N ASP A 56 28.26 -2.07 13.13
CA ASP A 56 29.07 -3.04 13.86
C ASP A 56 28.19 -4.26 14.17
N GLU A 57 28.77 -5.43 14.40
CA GLU A 57 28.01 -6.65 14.76
C GLU A 57 27.16 -6.42 16.02
N ASN A 58 27.57 -5.49 16.89
CA ASN A 58 26.85 -5.09 18.10
C ASN A 58 25.79 -3.98 17.88
N ARG A 59 25.82 -3.28 16.74
CA ARG A 59 24.84 -2.24 16.35
C ARG A 59 24.49 -2.40 14.87
N PRO A 60 23.54 -3.29 14.54
CA PRO A 60 23.10 -3.47 13.16
C PRO A 60 22.26 -2.29 12.64
N PHE A 61 22.08 -1.23 13.44
CA PHE A 61 21.18 -0.11 13.15
C PHE A 61 21.97 1.19 12.99
N VAL A 62 21.69 1.89 11.90
CA VAL A 62 22.16 3.26 11.69
C VAL A 62 21.25 4.19 12.49
N GLU A 63 21.86 4.98 13.37
CA GLU A 63 21.15 6.02 14.12
C GLU A 63 20.88 7.23 13.21
N TYR A 64 19.69 7.80 13.28
CA TYR A 64 19.29 8.97 12.51
C TYR A 64 19.04 10.17 13.41
N SER A 65 19.30 11.37 12.91
CA SER A 65 18.98 12.63 13.57
C SER A 65 18.47 13.66 12.58
N TRP A 66 17.60 14.55 13.07
CA TRP A 66 17.17 15.73 12.32
C TRP A 66 18.30 16.76 12.33
N CYS A 67 18.76 17.16 11.14
CA CYS A 67 19.82 18.15 10.95
C CYS A 67 19.31 19.31 10.10
N LEU A 68 19.82 20.52 10.34
CA LEU A 68 19.58 21.65 9.43
C LEU A 68 20.37 21.43 8.14
N VAL A 69 19.68 21.56 7.02
CA VAL A 69 20.24 21.33 5.69
C VAL A 69 19.85 22.43 4.72
N GLY A 70 20.70 22.61 3.70
CA GLY A 70 20.36 23.32 2.47
C GLY A 70 20.00 22.32 1.38
N VAL A 71 18.85 22.49 0.74
CA VAL A 71 18.41 21.70 -0.41
C VAL A 71 19.00 22.32 -1.66
N LEU A 72 19.74 21.51 -2.42
CA LEU A 72 20.54 21.95 -3.56
C LEU A 72 19.86 21.62 -4.90
N ASP A 73 19.28 20.43 -4.99
CA ASP A 73 18.79 19.89 -6.25
C ASP A 73 17.73 18.81 -6.04
N PHE A 74 17.05 18.41 -7.11
CA PHE A 74 16.05 17.35 -7.12
C PHE A 74 16.28 16.39 -8.29
N ASN A 75 16.21 15.09 -8.01
CA ASN A 75 16.29 14.04 -9.02
C ASN A 75 14.90 13.49 -9.29
N GLU A 76 14.34 13.84 -10.44
CA GLU A 76 13.00 13.42 -10.85
C GLU A 76 12.86 11.90 -10.97
N LYS A 77 13.85 11.23 -11.58
CA LYS A 77 13.82 9.76 -11.78
C LYS A 77 13.79 8.98 -10.47
N LYS A 78 14.55 9.43 -9.47
CA LYS A 78 14.65 8.78 -8.16
C LYS A 78 13.69 9.36 -7.12
N ARG A 79 13.04 10.49 -7.44
CA ARG A 79 12.18 11.27 -6.53
C ARG A 79 12.88 11.59 -5.21
N GLN A 80 14.12 12.09 -5.33
CA GLN A 80 14.99 12.38 -4.19
C GLN A 80 15.55 13.80 -4.26
N TYR A 81 15.68 14.43 -3.10
CA TYR A 81 16.30 15.74 -2.94
C TYR A 81 17.77 15.59 -2.53
N LEU A 82 18.64 16.40 -3.15
CA LEU A 82 20.03 16.54 -2.76
C LEU A 82 20.13 17.56 -1.64
N VAL A 83 20.55 17.13 -0.47
CA VAL A 83 20.70 18.00 0.70
C VAL A 83 22.14 18.03 1.19
N GLN A 84 22.54 19.15 1.77
CA GLN A 84 23.82 19.31 2.42
C GLN A 84 23.60 19.86 3.82
N GLU A 85 24.22 19.25 4.82
CA GLU A 85 24.15 19.72 6.20
C GLU A 85 24.88 21.06 6.34
N VAL A 86 24.21 21.99 7.05
CA VAL A 86 24.68 23.37 7.21
C VAL A 86 24.95 23.70 8.68
N GLN A 87 25.05 22.71 9.56
CA GLN A 87 25.34 22.91 10.99
C GLN A 87 26.83 22.74 11.28
N ASP A 88 27.34 23.54 12.22
CA ASP A 88 28.66 23.36 12.83
C ASP A 88 28.60 22.29 13.93
N LYS A 89 29.77 21.88 14.46
CA LYS A 89 29.91 20.89 15.55
C LYS A 89 29.11 21.25 16.80
N ASP A 90 28.85 22.53 17.02
CA ASP A 90 28.09 23.07 18.14
C ASP A 90 26.58 23.21 17.84
N GLY A 91 26.11 22.75 16.67
CA GLY A 91 24.70 22.77 16.24
C GLY A 91 24.22 24.09 15.62
N ASN A 92 25.09 25.10 15.54
CA ASN A 92 24.77 26.42 14.98
C ASN A 92 24.79 26.41 13.45
N PRO A 93 23.92 27.18 12.77
CA PRO A 93 23.91 27.26 11.31
C PRO A 93 25.15 27.99 10.77
N ILE A 94 25.85 27.36 9.83
CA ILE A 94 26.98 27.90 9.09
C ILE A 94 26.44 28.84 8.02
N LEU A 95 26.59 30.15 8.26
CA LEU A 95 26.04 31.21 7.40
C LEU A 95 26.75 31.35 6.05
N ASN A 96 27.99 30.86 5.92
CA ASN A 96 28.74 30.93 4.67
C ASN A 96 28.76 29.57 3.94
N PRO A 97 28.12 29.45 2.75
CA PRO A 97 28.10 28.20 1.97
C PRO A 97 29.46 27.63 1.62
N GLN A 98 30.50 28.47 1.49
CA GLN A 98 31.87 28.03 1.19
C GLN A 98 32.51 27.24 2.34
N GLN A 99 31.94 27.33 3.55
CA GLN A 99 32.41 26.64 4.75
C GLN A 99 31.69 25.30 4.97
N TRP A 100 30.73 24.93 4.13
CA TRP A 100 30.01 23.66 4.23
C TRP A 100 30.92 22.50 3.83
N LYS A 101 31.49 21.84 4.84
CA LYS A 101 32.36 20.67 4.66
C LYS A 101 31.62 19.34 4.74
N SER A 102 30.33 19.37 5.12
CA SER A 102 29.53 18.16 5.27
C SER A 102 29.22 17.51 3.92
N PRO A 103 29.17 16.17 3.86
CA PRO A 103 28.85 15.46 2.63
C PRO A 103 27.39 15.71 2.23
N LYS A 104 27.14 15.59 0.93
CA LYS A 104 25.81 15.72 0.34
C LYS A 104 25.09 14.37 0.39
N HIS A 105 23.78 14.38 0.63
CA HIS A 105 22.95 13.19 0.72
C HIS A 105 21.75 13.30 -0.21
N TRP A 106 21.44 12.21 -0.91
CA TRP A 106 20.16 12.06 -1.61
C TRP A 106 19.15 11.46 -0.65
N ILE A 107 18.06 12.18 -0.40
CA ILE A 107 17.02 11.74 0.54
C ILE A 107 15.63 11.77 -0.10
N PRO A 108 14.74 10.86 0.29
CA PRO A 108 13.34 10.92 -0.09
C PRO A 108 12.64 12.08 0.60
N ARG A 109 11.54 12.54 -0.01
CA ARG A 109 10.77 13.69 0.47
C ARG A 109 10.19 13.53 1.87
N ILE A 110 9.70 12.35 2.24
CA ILE A 110 9.18 12.07 3.59
C ILE A 110 10.20 12.32 4.73
N ARG A 111 11.50 12.40 4.41
CA ARG A 111 12.58 12.70 5.38
C ARG A 111 13.01 14.16 5.37
N LEU A 112 12.36 15.01 4.61
CA LEU A 112 12.73 16.40 4.39
C LEU A 112 11.57 17.30 4.79
N CYS A 113 11.81 18.24 5.70
CA CYS A 113 10.88 19.30 6.07
C CYS A 113 11.46 20.66 5.64
N PHE A 114 10.94 21.26 4.58
CA PHE A 114 11.31 22.62 4.17
C PHE A 114 10.91 23.64 5.24
N HIS A 115 11.72 24.65 5.49
CA HIS A 115 11.33 25.71 6.44
C HIS A 115 10.19 26.60 5.92
N GLY A 116 9.95 26.58 4.59
CA GLY A 116 8.86 27.30 3.95
C GLY A 116 7.54 26.51 3.87
N GLU A 117 7.46 25.30 4.44
CA GLU A 117 6.24 24.50 4.51
C GLU A 117 5.60 24.58 5.90
N ASP A 118 4.30 24.25 6.01
CA ASP A 118 3.65 24.16 7.32
C ASP A 118 4.09 22.86 8.03
N PRO A 119 4.78 22.93 9.18
CA PRO A 119 5.25 21.74 9.88
C PRO A 119 4.11 20.82 10.33
N ARG A 120 2.88 21.33 10.50
CA ARG A 120 1.71 20.50 10.86
C ARG A 120 1.34 19.57 9.71
N VAL A 121 1.30 20.10 8.49
CA VAL A 121 1.01 19.32 7.27
C VAL A 121 2.11 18.29 7.04
N PHE A 122 3.38 18.66 7.25
CA PHE A 122 4.49 17.71 7.18
C PHE A 122 4.34 16.55 8.19
N VAL A 123 4.01 16.86 9.45
CA VAL A 123 3.78 15.84 10.48
C VAL A 123 2.59 14.95 10.15
N GLU A 124 1.50 15.52 9.62
CA GLU A 124 0.32 14.77 9.16
C GLU A 124 0.67 13.78 8.06
N ARG A 125 1.47 14.20 7.08
CA ARG A 125 1.98 13.33 6.01
C ARG A 125 2.82 12.16 6.55
N VAL A 126 3.77 12.44 7.44
CA VAL A 126 4.61 11.38 8.06
C VAL A 126 3.74 10.43 8.89
N SER A 127 2.78 10.97 9.64
CA SER A 127 1.81 10.19 10.41
C SER A 127 0.92 9.33 9.53
N PHE A 128 0.48 9.87 8.39
CA PHE A 128 -0.30 9.14 7.39
C PHE A 128 0.50 7.96 6.84
N ALA A 129 1.74 8.20 6.39
CA ALA A 129 2.59 7.16 5.84
C ALA A 129 2.86 6.03 6.84
N GLN A 130 3.05 6.38 8.12
CA GLN A 130 3.22 5.40 9.19
C GLN A 130 1.96 4.56 9.41
N ARG A 131 0.78 5.20 9.50
CA ARG A 131 -0.50 4.51 9.64
C ARG A 131 -0.81 3.63 8.43
N PHE A 132 -0.62 4.15 7.24
CA PHE A 132 -0.84 3.42 6.00
C PHE A 132 0.07 2.19 5.89
N ARG A 133 1.32 2.30 6.33
CA ARG A 133 2.22 1.14 6.46
C ARG A 133 1.68 0.10 7.44
N GLU A 134 1.25 0.52 8.63
CA GLU A 134 0.68 -0.38 9.64
C GLU A 134 -0.57 -1.08 9.10
N ASP A 135 -1.44 -0.36 8.39
CA ASP A 135 -2.65 -0.91 7.76
C ASP A 135 -2.30 -1.96 6.69
N VAL A 136 -1.32 -1.68 5.83
CA VAL A 136 -0.86 -2.62 4.80
C VAL A 136 -0.20 -3.85 5.42
N GLU A 137 0.68 -3.67 6.42
CA GLU A 137 1.31 -4.78 7.13
C GLU A 137 0.25 -5.68 7.81
N ASN A 138 -0.73 -5.08 8.48
CA ASN A 138 -1.84 -5.79 9.10
C ASN A 138 -2.70 -6.54 8.08
N ARG A 139 -3.00 -5.93 6.94
CA ARG A 139 -3.76 -6.56 5.86
C ARG A 139 -3.03 -7.77 5.29
N ILE A 140 -1.74 -7.63 5.00
CA ILE A 140 -0.90 -8.75 4.52
C ILE A 140 -0.88 -9.88 5.55
N LEU A 141 -0.71 -9.55 6.84
CA LEU A 141 -0.71 -10.56 7.89
C LEU A 141 -2.04 -11.32 7.96
N CYS A 142 -3.17 -10.62 7.87
CA CYS A 142 -4.50 -11.23 7.90
C CYS A 142 -4.72 -12.13 6.67
N ASP A 143 -4.44 -11.62 5.47
CA ASP A 143 -4.61 -12.38 4.23
C ASP A 143 -3.74 -13.64 4.24
N LEU A 144 -2.47 -13.51 4.62
CA LEU A 144 -1.55 -14.64 4.76
C LEU A 144 -2.07 -15.65 5.80
N SER A 145 -2.62 -15.20 6.92
CA SER A 145 -3.16 -16.09 7.94
C SER A 145 -4.33 -16.90 7.39
N VAL A 146 -5.25 -16.26 6.67
CA VAL A 146 -6.40 -16.90 6.03
C VAL A 146 -5.96 -17.92 4.98
N ASP A 147 -4.97 -17.57 4.15
CA ASP A 147 -4.46 -18.44 3.08
C ASP A 147 -3.81 -19.70 3.63
N HIS A 148 -3.22 -19.61 4.83
CA HIS A 148 -2.61 -20.76 5.52
C HIS A 148 -3.58 -21.54 6.41
N MET A 149 -4.85 -21.13 6.51
CA MET A 149 -5.84 -21.92 7.25
C MET A 149 -6.14 -23.22 6.49
N PRO A 150 -6.11 -24.37 7.18
CA PRO A 150 -6.38 -25.64 6.53
C PRO A 150 -7.81 -25.66 5.98
N LEU A 151 -8.00 -26.40 4.88
CA LEU A 151 -9.32 -26.74 4.38
C LEU A 151 -10.00 -27.67 5.39
N TRP A 152 -10.74 -27.09 6.33
CA TRP A 152 -11.42 -27.87 7.36
C TRP A 152 -12.55 -28.67 6.72
N GLY A 153 -12.59 -29.99 6.96
CA GLY A 153 -13.60 -30.88 6.38
C GLY A 153 -15.04 -30.55 6.81
N GLY A 154 -15.21 -29.79 7.90
CA GLY A 154 -16.50 -29.27 8.36
C GLY A 154 -16.88 -27.90 7.77
N ASN A 155 -16.02 -27.26 6.96
CA ASN A 155 -16.42 -26.06 6.24
C ASN A 155 -17.49 -26.46 5.22
N PRO A 156 -18.60 -25.69 5.11
CA PRO A 156 -19.58 -25.90 4.07
C PRO A 156 -18.87 -25.93 2.71
N ARG A 157 -19.12 -26.97 1.93
CA ARG A 157 -18.72 -26.99 0.52
C ARG A 157 -19.85 -26.41 -0.31
N LEU A 158 -19.51 -25.86 -1.47
CA LEU A 158 -20.53 -25.53 -2.46
C LEU A 158 -21.30 -26.79 -2.82
N SER A 159 -22.63 -26.71 -2.82
CA SER A 159 -23.44 -27.83 -3.28
C SER A 159 -23.24 -28.02 -4.79
N PRO A 160 -23.29 -29.26 -5.30
CA PRO A 160 -23.19 -29.52 -6.74
C PRO A 160 -24.21 -28.71 -7.55
N GLU A 161 -25.43 -28.55 -7.03
CA GLU A 161 -26.47 -27.73 -7.63
C GLU A 161 -26.07 -26.26 -7.77
N THR A 162 -25.35 -25.71 -6.79
CA THR A 162 -24.87 -24.32 -6.83
C THR A 162 -23.78 -24.17 -7.88
N ILE A 163 -22.86 -25.12 -7.97
CA ILE A 163 -21.82 -25.15 -9.00
C ILE A 163 -22.46 -25.23 -10.40
N GLU A 164 -23.48 -26.08 -10.58
CA GLU A 164 -24.22 -26.16 -11.85
C GLU A 164 -24.94 -24.86 -12.21
N LYS A 165 -25.56 -24.20 -11.22
CA LYS A 165 -26.17 -22.87 -11.43
C LYS A 165 -25.12 -21.84 -11.87
N ILE A 166 -23.96 -21.81 -11.20
CA ILE A 166 -22.84 -20.91 -11.56
C ILE A 166 -22.39 -21.19 -12.99
N LYS A 167 -22.18 -22.46 -13.36
CA LYS A 167 -21.82 -22.86 -14.73
C LYS A 167 -22.87 -22.40 -15.75
N LYS A 168 -24.15 -22.60 -15.46
CA LYS A 168 -25.23 -22.20 -16.37
C LYS A 168 -25.24 -20.70 -16.59
N CYS A 169 -25.09 -19.92 -15.52
CA CYS A 169 -24.99 -18.46 -15.60
C CYS A 169 -23.76 -18.01 -16.41
N ALA A 170 -22.59 -18.58 -16.12
CA ALA A 170 -21.35 -18.25 -16.84
C ALA A 170 -21.44 -18.55 -18.34
N ASN A 171 -22.04 -19.68 -18.72
CA ASN A 171 -22.22 -20.07 -20.12
C ASN A 171 -23.31 -19.26 -20.85
N SER A 172 -24.22 -18.59 -20.13
CA SER A 172 -25.31 -17.81 -20.70
C SER A 172 -25.00 -16.30 -20.78
N ALA A 173 -23.76 -15.91 -20.47
CA ALA A 173 -23.36 -14.51 -20.45
C ALA A 173 -23.41 -13.88 -21.87
N PRO A 174 -24.08 -12.72 -22.04
CA PRO A 174 -24.14 -12.04 -23.33
C PRO A 174 -22.73 -11.59 -23.77
N GLY A 175 -22.38 -11.84 -25.03
CA GLY A 175 -21.05 -11.50 -25.59
C GLY A 175 -20.04 -12.65 -25.61
N LEU A 176 -20.43 -13.86 -25.19
CA LEU A 176 -19.59 -15.05 -25.29
C LEU A 176 -19.42 -15.48 -26.75
N ARG A 177 -18.26 -15.20 -27.35
CA ARG A 177 -17.92 -15.62 -28.71
C ARG A 177 -17.55 -17.11 -28.75
N LEU A 178 -17.70 -17.74 -29.92
CA LEU A 178 -17.50 -19.17 -30.11
C LEU A 178 -16.08 -19.64 -29.75
N ASP A 179 -15.06 -18.83 -30.07
CA ASP A 179 -13.65 -19.03 -29.72
C ASP A 179 -13.42 -19.05 -28.20
N MET A 180 -14.08 -18.16 -27.47
CA MET A 180 -13.98 -18.07 -26.01
C MET A 180 -14.71 -19.22 -25.30
N TRP A 181 -15.84 -19.67 -25.85
CA TRP A 181 -16.58 -20.82 -25.34
C TRP A 181 -15.73 -22.11 -25.37
N VAL A 182 -14.98 -22.33 -26.45
CA VAL A 182 -14.08 -23.50 -26.57
C VAL A 182 -12.99 -23.48 -25.48
N ILE A 183 -12.45 -22.30 -25.16
CA ILE A 183 -11.42 -22.13 -24.12
C ILE A 183 -12.02 -22.41 -22.73
N ILE A 184 -13.19 -21.85 -22.43
CA ILE A 184 -13.86 -22.08 -21.13
C ILE A 184 -14.18 -23.56 -20.95
N LYS A 185 -14.68 -24.24 -21.98
CA LYS A 185 -14.96 -25.68 -21.91
C LYS A 185 -13.72 -26.53 -21.74
N LYS A 186 -12.57 -26.09 -22.26
CA LYS A 186 -11.28 -26.75 -22.03
C LYS A 186 -10.85 -26.67 -20.56
N HIS A 187 -11.07 -25.52 -19.90
CA HIS A 187 -10.64 -25.25 -18.53
C HIS A 187 -11.75 -25.35 -17.48
N GLU A 188 -12.90 -25.93 -17.82
CA GLU A 188 -14.09 -25.95 -16.96
C GLU A 188 -13.81 -26.57 -15.58
N LYS A 189 -13.05 -27.67 -15.55
CA LYS A 189 -12.67 -28.33 -14.29
C LYS A 189 -11.70 -27.51 -13.44
N ASP A 190 -10.74 -26.83 -14.06
CA ASP A 190 -9.78 -25.98 -13.36
C ASP A 190 -10.51 -24.80 -12.70
N LEU A 191 -11.47 -24.21 -13.43
CA LEU A 191 -12.32 -23.13 -12.94
C LEU A 191 -13.24 -23.58 -11.81
N GLU A 192 -13.79 -24.79 -11.88
CA GLU A 192 -14.56 -25.38 -10.76
C GLU A 192 -13.71 -25.49 -9.49
N GLN A 193 -12.47 -25.98 -9.64
CA GLN A 193 -11.56 -26.08 -8.52
C GLN A 193 -11.18 -24.70 -7.94
N GLU A 194 -10.97 -23.70 -8.79
CA GLU A 194 -10.71 -22.32 -8.35
C GLU A 194 -11.90 -21.75 -7.56
N VAL A 195 -13.13 -21.98 -8.04
CA VAL A 195 -14.36 -21.57 -7.35
C VAL A 195 -14.50 -22.24 -5.98
N GLU A 196 -14.17 -23.53 -5.89
CA GLU A 196 -14.17 -24.26 -4.61
C GLU A 196 -13.10 -23.74 -3.63
N LEU A 197 -11.89 -23.46 -4.12
CA LEU A 197 -10.80 -22.90 -3.32
C LEU A 197 -11.14 -21.51 -2.81
N GLU A 198 -11.70 -20.65 -3.65
CA GLU A 198 -12.11 -19.30 -3.25
C GLU A 198 -13.26 -19.34 -2.23
N HIS A 199 -14.22 -20.26 -2.41
CA HIS A 199 -15.26 -20.48 -1.41
C HIS A 199 -14.67 -20.89 -0.07
N ALA A 200 -13.72 -21.83 -0.06
CA ALA A 200 -13.08 -22.28 1.16
C ALA A 200 -12.26 -21.15 1.82
N ARG A 201 -11.55 -20.35 1.03
CA ARG A 201 -10.84 -19.14 1.49
C ARG A 201 -11.80 -18.14 2.13
N CYS A 202 -12.96 -17.92 1.53
CA CYS A 202 -14.01 -17.05 2.08
C CYS A 202 -14.53 -17.59 3.42
N MET A 203 -14.82 -18.89 3.53
CA MET A 203 -15.22 -19.51 4.80
C MET A 203 -14.13 -19.42 5.87
N ASN A 204 -12.87 -19.57 5.49
CA ASN A 204 -11.72 -19.38 6.37
C ASN A 204 -11.65 -17.93 6.86
N LYS A 205 -11.83 -16.93 5.98
CA LYS A 205 -11.86 -15.51 6.36
C LYS A 205 -12.98 -15.21 7.34
N ILE A 206 -14.20 -15.68 7.09
CA ILE A 206 -15.34 -15.49 8.00
C ILE A 206 -15.03 -16.06 9.39
N THR A 207 -14.45 -17.27 9.42
CA THR A 207 -14.08 -17.96 10.66
C THR A 207 -12.96 -17.21 11.38
N PHE A 208 -11.92 -16.78 10.65
CA PHE A 208 -10.81 -15.99 11.17
C PHE A 208 -11.30 -14.69 11.80
N ASP A 209 -12.09 -13.91 11.07
CA ASP A 209 -12.63 -12.63 11.52
C ASP A 209 -13.51 -12.84 12.78
N PHE A 210 -14.31 -13.90 12.82
CA PHE A 210 -15.11 -14.25 13.99
C PHE A 210 -14.25 -14.60 15.20
N VAL A 211 -13.23 -15.45 15.03
CA VAL A 211 -12.35 -15.89 16.12
C VAL A 211 -11.53 -14.72 16.68
N VAL A 212 -10.98 -13.87 15.81
CA VAL A 212 -10.23 -12.66 16.21
C VAL A 212 -11.12 -11.70 16.98
N LYS A 213 -12.34 -11.41 16.49
CA LYS A 213 -13.29 -10.53 17.19
C LYS A 213 -13.76 -11.09 18.52
N SER A 214 -13.94 -12.41 18.61
CA SER A 214 -14.43 -13.07 19.83
C SER A 214 -13.36 -13.21 20.91
N ASN A 215 -12.08 -13.13 20.55
CA ASN A 215 -10.95 -13.36 21.47
C ASN A 215 -9.88 -12.26 21.37
N PRO A 216 -10.20 -10.98 21.67
CA PRO A 216 -9.28 -9.87 21.48
C PRO A 216 -7.99 -9.98 22.32
N GLU A 217 -8.05 -10.61 23.49
CA GLU A 217 -6.89 -10.82 24.36
C GLU A 217 -5.83 -11.72 23.70
N LEU A 218 -6.26 -12.76 22.98
CA LEU A 218 -5.36 -13.70 22.29
C LEU A 218 -4.79 -13.11 21.00
N PHE A 219 -5.52 -12.18 20.36
CA PHE A 219 -5.18 -11.59 19.07
C PHE A 219 -4.92 -10.09 19.15
N SER A 220 -4.40 -9.61 20.29
CA SER A 220 -4.17 -8.18 20.55
C SER A 220 -3.22 -7.50 19.56
N SER A 221 -2.38 -8.26 18.87
CA SER A 221 -1.47 -7.77 17.83
C SER A 221 -2.08 -7.73 16.43
N ILE A 222 -3.29 -8.26 16.24
CA ILE A 222 -3.96 -8.32 14.94
C ILE A 222 -5.06 -7.26 14.91
N THR A 223 -4.97 -6.35 13.95
CA THR A 223 -6.06 -5.41 13.64
C THR A 223 -6.74 -5.87 12.38
N LEU A 224 -8.03 -6.22 12.47
CA LEU A 224 -8.79 -6.61 11.29
C LEU A 224 -8.92 -5.41 10.34
N PRO A 225 -8.65 -5.60 9.02
CA PRO A 225 -8.84 -4.54 8.04
C PRO A 225 -10.27 -4.01 8.10
N GLN A 226 -10.41 -2.69 8.15
CA GLN A 226 -11.71 -2.06 7.97
C GLN A 226 -12.12 -2.26 6.51
N GLU A 227 -13.28 -2.86 6.28
CA GLU A 227 -13.88 -2.84 4.95
C GLU A 227 -14.62 -1.52 4.78
N ASP A 228 -14.35 -0.81 3.69
CA ASP A 228 -15.18 0.32 3.31
C ASP A 228 -16.63 -0.16 3.22
N PRO A 229 -17.61 0.56 3.82
CA PRO A 229 -19.01 0.17 3.73
C PRO A 229 -19.43 0.19 2.27
N LYS A 230 -19.45 -1.00 1.65
CA LYS A 230 -19.99 -1.18 0.31
C LYS A 230 -21.51 -1.06 0.43
N ALA A 231 -22.08 -0.03 -0.20
CA ALA A 231 -23.52 0.04 -0.37
C ALA A 231 -24.00 -1.27 -1.02
N ALA A 232 -25.03 -1.90 -0.43
CA ALA A 232 -25.64 -3.06 -1.04
C ALA A 232 -26.14 -2.65 -2.44
N PRO A 233 -25.79 -3.36 -3.51
CA PRO A 233 -26.24 -3.00 -4.84
C PRO A 233 -27.77 -3.10 -4.90
N ASP A 234 -28.43 -2.06 -5.39
CA ASP A 234 -29.90 -1.94 -5.43
C ASP A 234 -30.59 -3.10 -6.15
N GLN A 235 -29.89 -3.76 -7.08
CA GLN A 235 -30.41 -4.89 -7.85
C GLN A 235 -29.81 -6.24 -7.44
N GLY A 236 -28.96 -6.31 -6.41
CA GLY A 236 -28.18 -7.51 -6.09
C GLY A 236 -27.12 -7.86 -7.16
N ILE A 237 -26.89 -6.96 -8.12
CA ILE A 237 -25.93 -7.10 -9.21
C ILE A 237 -24.78 -6.14 -8.92
N MET A 238 -23.59 -6.68 -8.75
CA MET A 238 -22.36 -5.90 -8.62
C MET A 238 -21.69 -5.83 -9.99
N CYS A 239 -21.55 -4.64 -10.55
CA CYS A 239 -20.69 -4.44 -11.70
C CYS A 239 -19.23 -4.63 -11.24
N CYS A 240 -18.72 -5.86 -11.35
CA CYS A 240 -17.29 -6.13 -11.33
C CYS A 240 -16.72 -5.24 -12.48
N GLY A 241 -15.90 -4.23 -12.14
CA GLY A 241 -15.51 -3.14 -13.05
C GLY A 241 -14.99 -3.68 -14.40
N LEU A 242 -15.30 -2.98 -15.49
CA LEU A 242 -14.77 -3.30 -16.82
C LEU A 242 -13.25 -3.13 -16.78
N PHE A 243 -12.53 -4.22 -16.56
CA PHE A 243 -11.10 -4.26 -16.80
C PHE A 243 -10.88 -4.05 -18.30
N VAL A 244 -10.37 -2.87 -18.66
CA VAL A 244 -9.94 -2.58 -20.03
C VAL A 244 -8.58 -3.22 -20.22
N PHE A 245 -8.54 -4.43 -20.73
CA PHE A 245 -7.29 -5.08 -21.14
C PHE A 245 -6.91 -4.62 -22.55
N GLU A 246 -5.70 -4.08 -22.72
CA GLU A 246 -5.17 -3.64 -24.02
C GLU A 246 -4.98 -4.81 -25.00
N SER A 247 -4.88 -6.05 -24.50
CA SER A 247 -4.84 -7.26 -25.32
C SER A 247 -5.62 -8.43 -24.70
N ARG A 248 -6.35 -9.18 -25.56
CA ARG A 248 -7.19 -10.33 -25.13
C ARG A 248 -6.39 -11.55 -24.66
N GLY A 249 -5.09 -11.60 -24.94
CA GLY A 249 -4.21 -12.71 -24.52
C GLY A 249 -3.77 -12.62 -23.06
N GLU A 250 -3.72 -11.41 -22.48
CA GLU A 250 -3.35 -11.18 -21.08
C GLU A 250 -4.52 -11.47 -20.13
N PHE A 251 -5.76 -11.29 -20.61
CA PHE A 251 -6.98 -11.58 -19.86
C PHE A 251 -6.99 -13.01 -19.29
N ILE A 252 -6.68 -14.01 -20.12
CA ILE A 252 -6.74 -15.43 -19.77
C ILE A 252 -5.67 -15.81 -18.73
N ASN A 253 -4.52 -15.14 -18.75
CA ASN A 253 -3.45 -15.36 -17.74
C ASN A 253 -3.69 -14.58 -16.43
N SER A 254 -4.66 -13.65 -16.42
CA SER A 254 -4.94 -12.75 -15.29
C SER A 254 -6.28 -13.01 -14.60
N ILE A 255 -6.99 -14.09 -14.96
CA ILE A 255 -8.19 -14.51 -14.23
C ILE A 255 -7.76 -14.95 -12.83
N GLN A 256 -7.67 -13.99 -11.90
CA GLN A 256 -7.92 -14.21 -10.50
C GLN A 256 -9.36 -13.82 -10.26
N PHE A 257 -10.21 -14.79 -9.93
CA PHE A 257 -11.63 -14.60 -9.58
C PHE A 257 -11.83 -13.85 -8.24
N ASN A 258 -11.17 -12.70 -8.04
CA ASN A 258 -10.93 -12.15 -6.71
C ASN A 258 -12.06 -11.33 -6.08
N PHE A 259 -13.27 -11.23 -6.66
CA PHE A 259 -14.26 -10.25 -6.15
C PHE A 259 -15.73 -10.64 -6.11
N CYS A 260 -16.18 -11.59 -6.93
CA CYS A 260 -17.61 -11.73 -7.17
C CYS A 260 -18.28 -12.80 -6.22
N LEU A 261 -17.53 -13.57 -5.40
CA LEU A 261 -18.09 -14.59 -4.47
C LEU A 261 -18.00 -14.27 -2.96
N CYS A 262 -17.30 -13.21 -2.55
CA CYS A 262 -16.91 -12.98 -1.15
C CYS A 262 -17.90 -12.18 -0.28
N SER A 263 -19.17 -12.02 -0.68
CA SER A 263 -20.17 -11.37 0.18
C SER A 263 -21.19 -12.39 0.71
N PRO A 264 -21.18 -12.70 2.03
CA PRO A 264 -22.17 -13.57 2.67
C PRO A 264 -23.63 -13.08 2.46
N ILE A 265 -23.81 -11.77 2.31
CA ILE A 265 -25.11 -11.12 2.09
C ILE A 265 -25.65 -11.43 0.67
N LEU A 266 -24.77 -11.57 -0.32
CA LEU A 266 -25.18 -11.85 -1.71
C LEU A 266 -25.53 -13.33 -1.95
N GLN A 267 -24.91 -14.26 -1.21
CA GLN A 267 -25.25 -15.69 -1.32
C GLN A 267 -26.71 -15.96 -0.93
N HIS A 268 -27.20 -15.31 0.14
CA HIS A 268 -28.58 -15.49 0.61
C HIS A 268 -29.63 -14.84 -0.31
N SER A 269 -29.22 -13.80 -1.07
CA SER A 269 -30.09 -13.00 -1.95
C SER A 269 -30.23 -13.60 -3.35
N CYS A 270 -29.15 -14.11 -3.92
CA CYS A 270 -29.14 -14.70 -5.26
C CYS A 270 -29.75 -16.11 -5.32
N LEU A 271 -29.70 -16.86 -4.22
CA LEU A 271 -30.21 -18.24 -4.17
C LEU A 271 -31.71 -18.35 -3.89
N ASN A 272 -32.36 -17.29 -3.39
CA ASN A 272 -33.76 -17.31 -2.96
C ASN A 272 -34.74 -16.56 -3.87
N ARG A 273 -34.35 -16.17 -5.10
CA ARG A 273 -35.34 -15.70 -6.07
C ARG A 273 -36.15 -16.88 -6.62
N PRO A 274 -37.49 -16.87 -6.50
CA PRO A 274 -38.30 -17.72 -7.35
C PRO A 274 -38.15 -17.24 -8.80
N VAL A 275 -38.04 -18.20 -9.72
CA VAL A 275 -38.05 -17.98 -11.18
C VAL A 275 -39.42 -17.46 -11.59
#